data_AF-A0AAU1RRF2-F1
#
_entry.id   AF-A0AAU1RRF2-F1
#
_cell.length_a   1.000
_cell.length_b   1.000
_cell.length_c   1.000
_cell.angle_alpha   90.00
_cell.angle_beta   90.00
_cell.angle_gamma   90.00
#
_symmetry.space_group_name_H-M   'P 1'
#
loop_
_entity.id
_entity.type
_entity.pdbx_description
1 polymer ?
#
loop_
_entity_poly.entity_id
_entity_poly.type
_entity_poly.pdbx_seq_one_letter_code
_entity_poly.pdbx_strand_id
1 'polypeptide(L)'
;MSDSLSELWLRGIAFNAAAPADVLIRLVDEAAGEAGLLMCEGRDLPDAVIDAALRHPVERIRRALARNLHVDPARLAPLASDPSGLVRAYLAGGTRLQPRWVRPLPDDILVTFLTAQEGGEDGRVTEKDIAGELWSSRQVPPSFPRDMAGHDHPALRLYAAFQWQSLTAAQRNALLDDPDPVVRKAARESSWVLDPEAVEAKLPSIGSRNTWFVLGTCALSPAVVEQCFADDEVHPLARNRHTPADALARLARHPDAEIRRLVATRPDLGPEAAELRQDPDENVQMRARLQPSIRTWAEFQAVQKVVDHGPDCTCPITQPATEPSPNWYATCAASEEPVLRRVAASWPGLSAELVETLAQDDDEEVLIRAVLIASHAERQRLLRS
;
A
#
# COMPACT_ATOMS: atom_id res chain seq x y z
N MET A 1 -31.38 -31.35 -13.89
CA MET A 1 -29.99 -31.69 -14.26
C MET A 1 -29.50 -30.91 -15.50
N SER A 2 -30.36 -30.59 -16.48
CA SER A 2 -29.98 -29.77 -17.65
C SER A 2 -29.54 -28.35 -17.27
N ASP A 3 -30.25 -27.72 -16.33
CA ASP A 3 -30.02 -26.30 -15.99
C ASP A 3 -28.67 -26.10 -15.29
N SER A 4 -28.31 -27.03 -14.40
CA SER A 4 -27.00 -27.07 -13.74
C SER A 4 -25.85 -27.31 -14.74
N LEU A 5 -26.06 -28.12 -15.78
CA LEU A 5 -25.05 -28.31 -16.80
C LEU A 5 -24.91 -27.02 -17.63
N SER A 6 -26.01 -26.43 -18.10
CA SER A 6 -25.99 -25.18 -18.86
C SER A 6 -25.26 -24.05 -18.11
N GLU A 7 -25.50 -23.89 -16.81
CA GLU A 7 -24.81 -22.92 -15.97
C GLU A 7 -23.29 -23.15 -15.91
N LEU A 8 -22.85 -24.41 -15.78
CA LEU A 8 -21.42 -24.75 -15.79
C LEU A 8 -20.76 -24.44 -17.14
N TRP A 9 -21.47 -24.64 -18.25
CA TRP A 9 -20.97 -24.28 -19.57
C TRP A 9 -20.83 -22.77 -19.75
N LEU A 10 -21.83 -21.98 -19.32
CA LEU A 10 -21.76 -20.52 -19.38
C LEU A 10 -20.64 -19.97 -18.49
N ARG A 11 -20.42 -20.56 -17.30
CA ARG A 11 -19.25 -20.24 -16.45
C ARG A 11 -17.94 -20.59 -17.15
N GLY A 12 -17.86 -21.74 -17.82
CA GLY A 12 -16.68 -22.12 -18.60
C GLY A 12 -16.37 -21.12 -19.72
N ILE A 13 -17.39 -20.65 -20.45
CA ILE A 13 -17.24 -19.62 -21.49
C ILE A 13 -16.81 -18.28 -20.88
N ALA A 14 -17.42 -17.87 -19.77
CA ALA A 14 -17.10 -16.63 -19.07
C ALA A 14 -15.62 -16.52 -18.68
N PHE A 15 -14.98 -17.63 -18.32
CA PHE A 15 -13.55 -17.67 -17.95
C PHE A 15 -12.63 -18.12 -19.09
N ASN A 16 -13.16 -18.36 -20.29
CA ASN A 16 -12.35 -18.67 -21.46
C ASN A 16 -11.67 -17.39 -21.98
N ALA A 17 -10.33 -17.36 -21.91
CA ALA A 17 -9.53 -16.24 -22.41
C ALA A 17 -9.68 -16.02 -23.92
N ALA A 18 -10.03 -17.06 -24.69
CA ALA A 18 -10.25 -17.00 -26.13
C ALA A 18 -11.69 -16.63 -26.52
N ALA A 19 -12.60 -16.43 -25.56
CA ALA A 19 -13.98 -16.07 -25.86
C ALA A 19 -14.05 -14.66 -26.50
N PRO A 20 -14.73 -14.52 -27.65
CA PRO A 20 -14.94 -13.22 -28.29
C PRO A 20 -15.72 -12.24 -27.41
N ALA A 21 -15.42 -10.94 -27.51
CA ALA A 21 -16.03 -9.92 -26.66
C ALA A 21 -17.56 -9.84 -26.80
N ASP A 22 -18.11 -10.04 -27.99
CA ASP A 22 -19.56 -10.08 -28.24
C ASP A 22 -20.25 -11.23 -27.52
N VAL A 23 -19.60 -12.40 -27.45
CA VAL A 23 -20.08 -13.54 -26.65
C VAL A 23 -20.06 -13.18 -25.16
N LEU A 24 -18.97 -12.58 -24.67
CA LEU A 24 -18.86 -12.17 -23.27
C LEU A 24 -19.88 -11.09 -22.90
N ILE A 25 -20.16 -10.12 -23.78
CA ILE A 25 -21.20 -9.10 -23.59
C ILE A 25 -22.57 -9.77 -23.41
N ARG A 26 -22.89 -10.82 -24.17
CA ARG A 26 -24.15 -11.57 -23.98
C ARG A 26 -24.22 -12.30 -22.65
N LEU A 27 -23.08 -12.67 -22.06
CA LEU A 27 -23.04 -13.30 -20.73
C LEU A 27 -23.26 -12.30 -19.58
N VAL A 28 -23.17 -11.00 -19.84
CA VAL A 28 -23.48 -9.95 -18.87
C VAL A 28 -25.00 -9.85 -18.63
N ASP A 29 -25.81 -10.28 -19.61
CA ASP A 29 -27.27 -10.31 -19.52
C ASP A 29 -27.76 -11.24 -18.39
N GLU A 30 -28.86 -10.89 -17.73
CA GLU A 30 -29.42 -11.68 -16.65
C GLU A 30 -29.82 -13.10 -17.07
N ALA A 31 -30.18 -13.30 -18.34
CA ALA A 31 -30.51 -14.59 -18.90
C ALA A 31 -29.33 -15.59 -18.84
N ALA A 32 -28.09 -15.11 -18.72
CA ALA A 32 -26.90 -15.95 -18.54
C ALA A 32 -26.61 -16.31 -17.06
N GLY A 33 -27.54 -15.98 -16.15
CA GLY A 33 -27.47 -16.34 -14.73
C GLY A 33 -26.36 -15.59 -13.99
N GLU A 34 -25.48 -16.34 -13.33
CA GLU A 34 -24.34 -15.80 -12.56
C GLU A 34 -23.05 -15.66 -13.37
N ALA A 35 -23.01 -16.17 -14.61
CA ALA A 35 -21.78 -16.18 -15.40
C ALA A 35 -21.21 -14.76 -15.57
N GLY A 36 -22.04 -13.79 -15.95
CA GLY A 36 -21.64 -12.38 -16.07
C GLY A 36 -21.15 -11.75 -14.78
N LEU A 37 -21.79 -12.06 -13.65
CA LEU A 37 -21.35 -11.58 -12.33
C LEU A 37 -19.95 -12.08 -11.98
N LEU A 38 -19.75 -13.39 -12.06
CA LEU A 38 -18.49 -14.03 -11.71
C LEU A 38 -17.36 -13.56 -12.64
N MET A 39 -17.67 -13.41 -13.93
CA MET A 39 -16.77 -12.85 -14.91
C MET A 39 -16.36 -11.41 -14.58
N CYS A 40 -17.34 -10.56 -14.25
CA CYS A 40 -17.11 -9.15 -13.97
C CYS A 40 -16.28 -8.92 -12.70
N GLU A 41 -16.35 -9.80 -11.71
CA GLU A 41 -15.54 -9.69 -10.48
C GLU A 41 -14.17 -10.39 -10.62
N GLY A 42 -14.10 -11.52 -11.35
CA GLY A 42 -13.03 -12.51 -11.19
C GLY A 42 -12.02 -12.65 -12.32
N ARG A 43 -12.05 -11.82 -13.37
CA ARG A 43 -11.06 -11.88 -14.46
C ARG A 43 -10.80 -10.54 -15.12
N ASP A 44 -9.71 -10.48 -15.88
CA ASP A 44 -9.48 -9.40 -16.84
C ASP A 44 -10.51 -9.45 -17.98
N LEU A 45 -10.93 -8.28 -18.46
CA LEU A 45 -12.03 -8.10 -19.40
C LEU A 45 -11.61 -7.29 -20.63
N PRO A 46 -12.05 -7.66 -21.84
CA PRO A 46 -11.90 -6.79 -23.00
C PRO A 46 -12.63 -5.46 -22.81
N ASP A 47 -12.09 -4.38 -23.39
CA ASP A 47 -12.64 -3.01 -23.26
C ASP A 47 -14.13 -2.92 -23.55
N ALA A 48 -14.60 -3.57 -24.62
CA ALA A 48 -16.01 -3.55 -24.99
C ALA A 48 -16.93 -4.20 -23.91
N VAL A 49 -16.41 -5.19 -23.18
CA VAL A 49 -17.15 -5.85 -22.08
C VAL A 49 -17.16 -4.94 -20.85
N ILE A 50 -16.05 -4.28 -20.53
CA ILE A 50 -15.98 -3.28 -19.46
C ILE A 50 -17.01 -2.17 -19.74
N ASP A 51 -17.01 -1.62 -20.95
CA ASP A 51 -17.90 -0.54 -21.33
C ASP A 51 -19.38 -0.95 -21.29
N ALA A 52 -19.69 -2.20 -21.65
CA ALA A 52 -21.03 -2.76 -21.52
C ALA A 52 -21.44 -2.95 -20.05
N ALA A 53 -20.54 -3.47 -19.22
CA ALA A 53 -20.78 -3.68 -17.80
C ALA A 53 -20.95 -2.35 -17.03
N LEU A 54 -20.14 -1.32 -17.32
CA LEU A 54 -20.26 0.02 -16.74
C LEU A 54 -21.64 0.65 -16.96
N ARG A 55 -22.23 0.44 -18.15
CA ARG A 55 -23.54 1.00 -18.54
C ARG A 55 -24.69 0.02 -18.29
N HIS A 56 -24.43 -1.12 -17.65
CA HIS A 56 -25.43 -2.17 -17.52
C HIS A 56 -26.56 -1.72 -16.58
N PRO A 57 -27.84 -1.93 -16.93
CA PRO A 57 -28.97 -1.48 -16.11
C PRO A 57 -29.00 -2.16 -14.74
N VAL A 58 -28.53 -3.40 -14.65
CA VAL A 58 -28.57 -4.19 -13.42
C VAL A 58 -27.40 -3.85 -12.51
N GLU A 59 -27.71 -3.29 -11.33
CA GLU A 59 -26.77 -2.88 -10.28
C GLU A 59 -25.75 -3.98 -9.92
N ARG A 60 -26.19 -5.24 -9.83
CA ARG A 60 -25.33 -6.37 -9.44
C ARG A 60 -24.11 -6.54 -10.35
N ILE A 61 -24.25 -6.25 -11.64
CA ILE A 61 -23.17 -6.34 -12.63
C ILE A 61 -22.17 -5.20 -12.41
N ARG A 62 -22.63 -3.95 -12.30
CA ARG A 62 -21.78 -2.79 -12.03
C ARG A 62 -21.02 -2.96 -10.71
N ARG A 63 -21.71 -3.51 -9.70
CA ARG A 63 -21.14 -3.84 -8.39
C ARG A 63 -20.08 -4.95 -8.44
N ALA A 64 -20.26 -5.96 -9.29
CA ALA A 64 -19.25 -7.01 -9.51
C ALA A 64 -18.01 -6.42 -10.20
N LEU A 65 -18.21 -5.58 -11.22
CA LEU A 65 -17.13 -4.86 -11.90
C LEU A 65 -16.37 -3.93 -10.95
N ALA A 66 -17.06 -3.25 -10.02
CA ALA A 66 -16.44 -2.39 -9.01
C ALA A 66 -15.41 -3.12 -8.11
N ARG A 67 -15.52 -4.44 -7.97
CA ARG A 67 -14.60 -5.28 -7.20
C ARG A 67 -13.52 -5.97 -8.04
N ASN A 68 -13.49 -5.70 -9.34
CA ASN A 68 -12.58 -6.34 -10.25
C ASN A 68 -11.13 -5.92 -9.95
N LEU A 69 -10.30 -6.89 -9.57
CA LEU A 69 -8.86 -6.67 -9.28
C LEU A 69 -8.00 -6.55 -10.54
N HIS A 70 -8.49 -7.05 -11.67
CA HIS A 70 -7.71 -7.23 -12.90
C HIS A 70 -7.82 -6.05 -13.86
N VAL A 71 -8.97 -5.38 -13.88
CA VAL A 71 -9.20 -4.16 -14.66
C VAL A 71 -8.37 -3.01 -14.09
N ASP A 72 -7.87 -2.15 -14.97
CA ASP A 72 -7.22 -0.90 -14.58
C ASP A 72 -8.21 -0.02 -13.81
N PRO A 73 -7.93 0.37 -12.55
CA PRO A 73 -8.78 1.25 -11.76
C PRO A 73 -9.20 2.54 -12.47
N ALA A 74 -8.38 3.09 -13.38
CA ALA A 74 -8.75 4.27 -14.17
C ALA A 74 -9.99 4.03 -15.05
N ARG A 75 -10.20 2.79 -15.50
CA ARG A 75 -11.41 2.42 -16.27
C ARG A 75 -12.66 2.30 -15.41
N LEU A 76 -12.50 2.23 -14.09
CA LEU A 76 -13.61 2.17 -13.14
C LEU A 76 -14.07 3.55 -12.66
N ALA A 77 -13.43 4.64 -13.08
CA ALA A 77 -13.79 6.01 -12.69
C ALA A 77 -15.29 6.34 -12.82
N PRO A 78 -16.03 5.91 -13.87
CA PRO A 78 -17.47 6.17 -13.96
C PRO A 78 -18.29 5.60 -12.79
N LEU A 79 -17.82 4.52 -12.14
CA LEU A 79 -18.50 3.90 -11.00
C LEU A 79 -18.37 4.73 -9.71
N ALA A 80 -17.42 5.67 -9.64
CA ALA A 80 -17.27 6.56 -8.49
C ALA A 80 -18.49 7.46 -8.27
N SER A 81 -19.22 7.77 -9.34
CA SER A 81 -20.45 8.56 -9.34
C SER A 81 -21.70 7.74 -9.67
N ASP A 82 -21.65 6.40 -9.56
CA ASP A 82 -22.78 5.52 -9.87
C ASP A 82 -24.04 5.91 -9.08
N PRO A 83 -25.26 5.89 -9.65
CA PRO A 83 -26.47 6.20 -8.88
C PRO A 83 -26.68 5.32 -7.66
N SER A 84 -26.19 4.07 -7.69
CA SER A 84 -26.26 3.18 -6.53
C SER A 84 -25.10 3.40 -5.58
N GLY A 85 -25.40 3.73 -4.32
CA GLY A 85 -24.38 3.88 -3.31
C GLY A 85 -23.66 2.57 -2.98
N LEU A 86 -24.30 1.41 -3.20
CA LEU A 86 -23.64 0.11 -3.03
C LEU A 86 -22.53 -0.11 -4.07
N VAL A 87 -22.70 0.37 -5.30
CA VAL A 87 -21.64 0.30 -6.32
C VAL A 87 -20.46 1.17 -5.92
N ARG A 88 -20.72 2.41 -5.48
CA ARG A 88 -19.69 3.34 -4.98
C ARG A 88 -18.94 2.74 -3.78
N ALA A 89 -19.66 2.24 -2.78
CA ALA A 89 -19.07 1.61 -1.58
C ALA A 89 -18.21 0.38 -1.93
N TYR A 90 -18.63 -0.41 -2.92
CA TYR A 90 -17.86 -1.59 -3.35
C TYR A 90 -16.59 -1.20 -4.10
N LEU A 91 -16.64 -0.14 -4.91
CA LEU A 91 -15.44 0.41 -5.54
C LEU A 91 -14.50 0.97 -4.47
N ALA A 92 -15.03 1.73 -3.50
CA ALA A 92 -14.26 2.29 -2.40
C ALA A 92 -13.59 1.21 -1.54
N GLY A 93 -14.29 0.12 -1.21
CA GLY A 93 -13.77 -0.99 -0.40
C GLY A 93 -12.85 -1.94 -1.15
N GLY A 94 -12.98 -2.02 -2.48
CA GLY A 94 -12.13 -2.85 -3.34
C GLY A 94 -12.46 -4.34 -3.25
N THR A 95 -11.52 -5.17 -3.71
CA THR A 95 -11.69 -6.63 -3.82
C THR A 95 -11.75 -7.33 -2.45
N ARG A 96 -12.55 -8.40 -2.38
CA ARG A 96 -12.66 -9.27 -1.20
C ARG A 96 -11.40 -10.08 -0.92
N LEU A 97 -10.58 -10.31 -1.95
CA LEU A 97 -9.42 -11.20 -1.87
C LEU A 97 -8.26 -10.59 -1.06
N GLN A 98 -8.31 -9.29 -0.76
CA GLN A 98 -7.27 -8.56 -0.03
C GLN A 98 -5.86 -8.93 -0.52
N PRO A 99 -5.61 -8.84 -1.84
CA PRO A 99 -4.37 -9.30 -2.44
C PRO A 99 -3.20 -8.49 -1.88
N ARG A 100 -2.02 -9.10 -1.98
CA ARG A 100 -0.77 -8.44 -1.61
C ARG A 100 -0.53 -7.14 -2.39
N TRP A 101 -0.94 -7.10 -3.65
CA TRP A 101 -0.84 -5.88 -4.45
C TRP A 101 -2.24 -5.38 -4.78
N VAL A 102 -2.54 -4.20 -4.28
CA VAL A 102 -3.76 -3.45 -4.60
C VAL A 102 -3.31 -2.24 -5.38
N ARG A 103 -3.76 -2.12 -6.64
CA ARG A 103 -3.56 -0.88 -7.38
C ARG A 103 -4.27 0.25 -6.64
N PRO A 104 -3.60 1.38 -6.38
CA PRO A 104 -4.30 2.53 -5.85
C PRO A 104 -5.43 2.96 -6.78
N LEU A 105 -6.52 3.45 -6.21
CA LEU A 105 -7.49 4.20 -6.99
C LEU A 105 -6.85 5.52 -7.46
N PRO A 106 -7.15 5.97 -8.68
CA PRO A 106 -6.81 7.30 -9.14
C PRO A 106 -7.30 8.40 -8.20
N ASP A 107 -6.52 9.48 -8.09
CA ASP A 107 -6.81 10.59 -7.18
C ASP A 107 -8.19 11.21 -7.41
N ASP A 108 -8.67 11.31 -8.66
CA ASP A 108 -9.99 11.84 -8.99
C ASP A 108 -11.14 11.00 -8.40
N ILE A 109 -10.99 9.67 -8.35
CA ILE A 109 -11.94 8.77 -7.67
C ILE A 109 -11.89 8.99 -6.15
N LEU A 110 -10.69 9.08 -5.58
CA LEU A 110 -10.49 9.31 -4.14
C LEU A 110 -11.10 10.64 -3.71
N VAL A 111 -10.84 11.71 -4.48
CA VAL A 111 -11.44 13.02 -4.27
C VAL A 111 -12.95 12.93 -4.37
N THR A 112 -13.50 12.29 -5.40
CA THR A 112 -14.95 12.12 -5.57
C THR A 112 -15.59 11.49 -4.34
N PHE A 113 -15.02 10.42 -3.79
CA PHE A 113 -15.56 9.78 -2.59
C PHE A 113 -15.44 10.65 -1.34
N LEU A 114 -14.31 11.32 -1.13
CA LEU A 114 -14.07 12.11 0.07
C LEU A 114 -14.79 13.46 0.06
N THR A 115 -15.19 13.97 -1.10
CA THR A 115 -15.95 15.22 -1.24
C THR A 115 -17.43 15.00 -1.54
N ALA A 116 -17.88 13.75 -1.63
CA ALA A 116 -19.29 13.42 -1.87
C ALA A 116 -20.18 13.98 -0.75
N GLN A 117 -21.32 14.54 -1.14
CA GLN A 117 -22.34 15.06 -0.20
C GLN A 117 -23.41 14.01 0.14
N GLU A 118 -23.45 12.91 -0.60
CA GLU A 118 -24.38 11.80 -0.42
C GLU A 118 -23.73 10.47 -0.80
N GLY A 119 -24.25 9.37 -0.26
CA GLY A 119 -23.74 8.04 -0.58
C GLY A 119 -24.25 7.47 -1.91
N GLY A 120 -25.30 8.04 -2.49
CA GLY A 120 -25.91 7.60 -3.74
C GLY A 120 -27.39 7.96 -3.80
N GLU A 121 -27.95 8.00 -5.01
CA GLU A 121 -29.35 8.37 -5.25
C GLU A 121 -30.33 7.37 -4.61
N ASP A 122 -29.88 6.13 -4.40
CA ASP A 122 -30.67 5.06 -3.78
C ASP A 122 -30.81 5.19 -2.25
N GLY A 123 -30.05 6.08 -1.60
CA GLY A 123 -30.09 6.33 -0.16
C GLY A 123 -29.73 5.12 0.70
N ARG A 124 -29.09 4.09 0.14
CA ARG A 124 -28.80 2.82 0.85
C ARG A 124 -27.59 2.88 1.76
N VAL A 125 -26.66 3.78 1.43
CA VAL A 125 -25.44 4.05 2.20
C VAL A 125 -25.23 5.56 2.27
N THR A 126 -24.46 6.00 3.24
CA THR A 126 -24.06 7.40 3.39
C THR A 126 -22.68 7.63 2.79
N GLU A 127 -22.32 8.90 2.59
CA GLU A 127 -20.97 9.33 2.23
C GLU A 127 -19.91 8.85 3.24
N LYS A 128 -20.31 8.75 4.52
CA LYS A 128 -19.44 8.24 5.60
C LYS A 128 -19.19 6.75 5.50
N ASP A 129 -20.19 5.98 5.06
CA ASP A 129 -20.02 4.54 4.85
C ASP A 129 -19.02 4.29 3.71
N ILE A 130 -19.14 5.04 2.61
CA ILE A 130 -18.18 4.97 1.49
C ILE A 130 -16.77 5.36 1.93
N ALA A 131 -16.64 6.47 2.67
CA ALA A 131 -15.35 6.88 3.20
C ALA A 131 -14.76 5.81 4.14
N GLY A 132 -15.58 5.19 5.00
CA GLY A 132 -15.17 4.11 5.90
C GLY A 132 -14.66 2.87 5.16
N GLU A 133 -15.34 2.47 4.08
CA GLU A 133 -14.87 1.41 3.18
C GLU A 133 -13.51 1.77 2.56
N LEU A 134 -13.36 3.01 2.09
CA LEU A 134 -12.11 3.51 1.52
C LEU A 134 -10.95 3.43 2.51
N TRP A 135 -11.18 3.78 3.78
CA TRP A 135 -10.19 3.69 4.86
C TRP A 135 -9.64 2.27 5.06
N SER A 136 -10.46 1.26 4.79
CA SER A 136 -10.11 -0.15 4.99
C SER A 136 -9.56 -0.83 3.71
N SER A 137 -9.72 -0.18 2.56
CA SER A 137 -9.53 -0.79 1.24
C SER A 137 -8.08 -1.01 0.80
N ARG A 138 -7.11 -0.36 1.46
CA ARG A 138 -5.71 -0.28 1.02
C ARG A 138 -5.52 0.35 -0.38
N GLN A 139 -6.57 0.93 -0.96
CA GLN A 139 -6.56 1.54 -2.29
C GLN A 139 -6.12 3.01 -2.28
N VAL A 140 -5.91 3.61 -1.11
CA VAL A 140 -5.41 4.98 -0.99
C VAL A 140 -3.88 4.96 -1.02
N PRO A 141 -3.22 5.66 -1.96
CA PRO A 141 -1.77 5.71 -1.98
C PRO A 141 -1.26 6.52 -0.77
N PRO A 142 -0.17 6.09 -0.10
CA PRO A 142 0.42 6.78 1.03
C PRO A 142 0.84 8.24 0.80
N SER A 143 1.04 8.69 -0.45
CA SER A 143 1.30 10.09 -0.79
C SER A 143 0.05 10.96 -0.68
N PHE A 144 -1.12 10.40 -0.99
CA PHE A 144 -2.39 11.12 -1.10
C PHE A 144 -2.71 12.02 0.11
N PRO A 145 -2.57 11.58 1.39
CA PRO A 145 -2.84 12.46 2.53
C PRO A 145 -1.94 13.69 2.57
N ARG A 146 -0.69 13.59 2.09
CA ARG A 146 0.25 14.73 2.05
C ARG A 146 -0.16 15.73 0.99
N ASP A 147 -0.53 15.24 -0.18
CA ASP A 147 -0.98 16.07 -1.30
C ASP A 147 -2.29 16.79 -0.95
N MET A 148 -3.15 16.12 -0.18
CA MET A 148 -4.44 16.67 0.27
C MET A 148 -4.34 17.65 1.45
N ALA A 149 -3.24 17.67 2.20
CA ALA A 149 -3.11 18.49 3.41
C ALA A 149 -3.20 20.01 3.15
N GLY A 150 -2.91 20.46 1.93
CA GLY A 150 -3.03 21.86 1.51
C GLY A 150 -4.11 22.11 0.46
N HIS A 151 -4.96 21.13 0.17
CA HIS A 151 -5.94 21.21 -0.92
C HIS A 151 -7.09 22.20 -0.59
N ASP A 152 -7.69 22.84 -1.58
CA ASP A 152 -8.76 23.85 -1.40
C ASP A 152 -10.01 23.32 -0.70
N HIS A 153 -10.39 22.07 -0.98
CA HIS A 153 -11.57 21.43 -0.37
C HIS A 153 -11.31 20.93 1.08
N PRO A 154 -12.11 21.37 2.08
CA PRO A 154 -11.86 21.06 3.50
C PRO A 154 -11.98 19.57 3.84
N ALA A 155 -12.84 18.81 3.17
CA ALA A 155 -12.97 17.37 3.43
C ALA A 155 -11.67 16.58 3.14
N LEU A 156 -10.86 17.04 2.18
CA LEU A 156 -9.58 16.40 1.85
C LEU A 156 -8.50 16.76 2.88
N ARG A 157 -8.48 18.01 3.36
CA ARG A 157 -7.65 18.42 4.50
C ARG A 157 -8.04 17.71 5.79
N LEU A 158 -9.34 17.47 5.99
CA LEU A 158 -9.88 16.66 7.08
C LEU A 158 -9.37 15.21 7.00
N TYR A 159 -9.44 14.59 5.81
CA TYR A 159 -8.88 13.27 5.57
C TYR A 159 -7.37 13.23 5.91
N ALA A 160 -6.61 14.23 5.44
CA ALA A 160 -5.19 14.36 5.74
C ALA A 160 -4.92 14.45 7.25
N ALA A 161 -5.74 15.19 8.00
CA ALA A 161 -5.62 15.33 9.46
C ALA A 161 -5.72 13.98 10.18
N PHE A 162 -6.61 13.09 9.73
CA PHE A 162 -6.71 11.73 10.28
C PHE A 162 -5.48 10.86 9.99
N GLN A 163 -4.69 11.20 8.97
CA GLN A 163 -3.44 10.53 8.61
C GLN A 163 -2.22 11.24 9.21
N TRP A 164 -2.35 11.72 10.44
CA TRP A 164 -1.42 12.66 11.11
C TRP A 164 0.06 12.26 11.06
N GLN A 165 0.34 10.97 11.24
CA GLN A 165 1.70 10.42 11.24
C GLN A 165 2.35 10.48 9.85
N SER A 166 1.56 10.48 8.77
CA SER A 166 2.08 10.54 7.40
C SER A 166 2.59 11.94 7.05
N LEU A 167 2.05 12.99 7.67
CA LEU A 167 2.29 14.39 7.32
C LEU A 167 3.68 14.90 7.73
N THR A 168 4.12 15.99 7.11
CA THR A 168 5.29 16.77 7.56
C THR A 168 4.92 17.68 8.74
N ALA A 169 5.91 18.20 9.47
CA ALA A 169 5.66 19.15 10.55
C ALA A 169 4.97 20.43 10.05
N ALA A 170 5.37 20.93 8.88
CA ALA A 170 4.76 22.12 8.27
C ALA A 170 3.27 21.88 7.92
N GLN A 171 2.95 20.72 7.32
CA GLN A 171 1.56 20.35 7.02
C GLN A 171 0.72 20.19 8.30
N ARG A 172 1.26 19.54 9.34
CA ARG A 172 0.56 19.43 10.63
C ARG A 172 0.26 20.79 11.25
N ASN A 173 1.24 21.70 11.26
CA ASN A 173 1.05 23.06 11.78
C ASN A 173 -0.02 23.81 10.97
N ALA A 174 0.03 23.72 9.64
CA ALA A 174 -0.98 24.33 8.78
C ALA A 174 -2.40 23.81 9.07
N LEU A 175 -2.57 22.51 9.34
CA LEU A 175 -3.88 21.92 9.69
C LEU A 175 -4.36 22.31 11.10
N LEU A 176 -3.47 22.60 12.05
CA LEU A 176 -3.85 23.13 13.37
C LEU A 176 -4.40 24.56 13.27
N ASP A 177 -3.90 25.31 12.30
CA ASP A 177 -4.28 26.69 11.97
C ASP A 177 -5.26 26.79 10.78
N ASP A 178 -5.84 25.66 10.35
CA ASP A 178 -6.71 25.58 9.16
C ASP A 178 -7.87 26.58 9.26
N PRO A 179 -8.31 27.23 8.17
CA PRO A 179 -9.48 28.12 8.21
C PRO A 179 -10.77 27.39 8.64
N ASP A 180 -10.93 26.11 8.33
CA ASP A 180 -12.11 25.32 8.67
C ASP A 180 -12.05 24.80 10.13
N PRO A 181 -13.03 25.13 10.99
CA PRO A 181 -13.04 24.70 12.39
C PRO A 181 -13.13 23.18 12.58
N VAL A 182 -13.75 22.44 11.65
CA VAL A 182 -13.84 20.98 11.69
C VAL A 182 -12.47 20.37 11.43
N VAL A 183 -11.73 20.89 10.46
CA VAL A 183 -10.36 20.46 10.17
C VAL A 183 -9.44 20.73 11.37
N ARG A 184 -9.49 21.94 11.95
CA ARG A 184 -8.69 22.26 13.16
C ARG A 184 -9.00 21.32 14.32
N LYS A 185 -10.27 21.00 14.53
CA LYS A 185 -10.69 20.08 15.59
C LYS A 185 -10.10 18.68 15.35
N ALA A 186 -10.26 18.14 14.14
CA ALA A 186 -9.72 16.83 13.79
C ALA A 186 -8.19 16.77 13.86
N ALA A 187 -7.50 17.84 13.48
CA ALA A 187 -6.05 17.96 13.62
C ALA A 187 -5.60 17.85 15.09
N ARG A 188 -6.26 18.56 16.00
CA ARG A 188 -5.99 18.47 17.46
C ARG A 188 -6.35 17.10 18.03
N GLU A 189 -7.46 16.51 17.59
CA GLU A 189 -7.86 15.17 18.01
C GLU A 189 -6.90 14.09 17.52
N SER A 190 -6.21 14.32 16.41
CA SER A 190 -5.22 13.41 15.82
C SER A 190 -3.80 13.66 16.33
N SER A 191 -3.52 14.84 16.90
CA SER A 191 -2.15 15.21 17.30
C SER A 191 -1.56 14.37 18.43
N TRP A 192 -2.43 13.74 19.25
CA TRP A 192 -2.02 12.88 20.36
C TRP A 192 -1.02 11.80 19.95
N VAL A 193 -1.07 11.28 18.72
CA VAL A 193 -0.18 10.19 18.27
C VAL A 193 1.31 10.56 18.25
N LEU A 194 1.63 11.85 18.31
CA LEU A 194 3.00 12.37 18.41
C LEU A 194 3.28 13.04 19.76
N ASP A 195 2.37 12.91 20.73
CA ASP A 195 2.50 13.42 22.09
C ASP A 195 2.62 12.22 23.05
N PRO A 196 3.85 11.91 23.53
CA PRO A 196 4.12 10.78 24.42
C PRO A 196 3.21 10.70 25.65
N GLU A 197 2.91 11.83 26.27
CA GLU A 197 2.07 11.88 27.48
C GLU A 197 0.60 11.60 27.14
N ALA A 198 0.12 12.17 26.03
CA ALA A 198 -1.24 11.90 25.56
C ALA A 198 -1.42 10.45 25.08
N VAL A 199 -0.39 9.84 24.48
CA VAL A 199 -0.39 8.41 24.12
C VAL A 199 -0.51 7.57 25.38
N GLU A 200 0.36 7.80 26.37
CA GLU A 200 0.36 7.08 27.63
C GLU A 200 -1.00 7.18 28.34
N ALA A 201 -1.57 8.38 28.42
CA ALA A 201 -2.88 8.60 29.04
C ALA A 201 -4.03 7.86 28.32
N LYS A 202 -3.92 7.66 27.00
CA LYS A 202 -4.95 6.97 26.21
C LYS A 202 -4.81 5.45 26.23
N LEU A 203 -3.60 4.91 26.38
CA LEU A 203 -3.32 3.47 26.30
C LEU A 203 -4.29 2.60 27.13
N PRO A 204 -4.64 2.91 28.40
CA PRO A 204 -5.56 2.08 29.18
C PRO A 204 -6.97 1.97 28.59
N SER A 205 -7.41 2.97 27.83
CA SER A 205 -8.72 2.96 27.15
C SER A 205 -8.69 2.28 25.78
N ILE A 206 -7.49 2.02 25.26
CA ILE A 206 -7.28 1.39 23.96
C ILE A 206 -7.36 -0.13 24.18
N GLY A 207 -8.34 -0.76 23.53
CA GLY A 207 -8.48 -2.21 23.60
C GLY A 207 -7.23 -2.93 23.07
N SER A 208 -6.95 -4.13 23.61
CA SER A 208 -5.72 -4.90 23.35
C SER A 208 -5.37 -5.07 21.87
N ARG A 209 -6.38 -5.19 20.99
CA ARG A 209 -6.17 -5.32 19.53
C ARG A 209 -5.48 -4.09 18.91
N ASN A 210 -5.68 -2.91 19.48
CA ASN A 210 -5.16 -1.65 18.94
C ASN A 210 -3.87 -1.21 19.66
N THR A 211 -3.57 -1.75 20.84
CA THR A 211 -2.36 -1.45 21.61
C THR A 211 -1.09 -1.70 20.79
N TRP A 212 -1.02 -2.84 20.09
CA TRP A 212 0.07 -3.15 19.17
C TRP A 212 0.33 -2.04 18.16
N PHE A 213 -0.72 -1.52 17.53
CA PHE A 213 -0.61 -0.46 16.53
C PHE A 213 -0.09 0.84 17.16
N VAL A 214 -0.56 1.18 18.36
CA VAL A 214 -0.12 2.38 19.09
C VAL A 214 1.36 2.28 19.45
N LEU A 215 1.77 1.16 20.06
CA LEU A 215 3.17 0.91 20.42
C LEU A 215 4.09 0.86 19.20
N GLY A 216 3.57 0.41 18.05
CA GLY A 216 4.32 0.32 16.81
C GLY A 216 4.42 1.61 15.99
N THR A 217 3.62 2.65 16.28
CA THR A 217 3.50 3.81 15.38
C THR A 217 3.49 5.18 16.07
N CYS A 218 3.07 5.26 17.33
CA CYS A 218 2.97 6.53 18.06
C CYS A 218 4.29 6.90 18.76
N ALA A 219 4.45 8.18 19.10
CA ALA A 219 5.53 8.61 20.01
C ALA A 219 5.23 8.09 21.43
N LEU A 220 6.19 7.37 22.03
CA LEU A 220 5.99 6.73 23.33
C LEU A 220 6.75 7.46 24.43
N SER A 221 6.18 7.50 25.62
CA SER A 221 6.87 8.04 26.79
C SER A 221 7.95 7.06 27.26
N PRO A 222 8.98 7.53 27.98
CA PRO A 222 9.97 6.64 28.58
C PRO A 222 9.35 5.57 29.47
N ALA A 223 8.28 5.91 30.21
CA ALA A 223 7.58 4.95 31.07
C ALA A 223 6.94 3.81 30.27
N VAL A 224 6.28 4.11 29.16
CA VAL A 224 5.70 3.10 28.26
C VAL A 224 6.78 2.22 27.63
N VAL A 225 7.91 2.82 27.22
CA VAL A 225 9.03 2.07 26.66
C VAL A 225 9.62 1.10 27.68
N GLU A 226 9.89 1.56 28.90
CA GLU A 226 10.39 0.68 29.97
C GLU A 226 9.39 -0.42 30.34
N GLN A 227 8.09 -0.11 30.34
CA GLN A 227 7.05 -1.11 30.57
C GLN A 227 7.07 -2.20 29.49
N CYS A 228 7.23 -1.84 28.21
CA CYS A 228 7.35 -2.82 27.13
C CYS A 228 8.55 -3.76 27.33
N PHE A 229 9.70 -3.24 27.80
CA PHE A 229 10.86 -4.08 28.14
C PHE A 229 10.63 -4.96 29.38
N ALA A 230 9.93 -4.45 30.40
CA ALA A 230 9.61 -5.21 31.59
C ALA A 230 8.66 -6.38 31.29
N ASP A 231 7.75 -6.18 30.34
CA ASP A 231 6.75 -7.17 29.94
C ASP A 231 7.21 -8.07 28.78
N ASP A 232 8.43 -7.87 28.24
CA ASP A 232 8.97 -8.54 27.04
C ASP A 232 8.14 -8.31 25.76
N GLU A 233 7.33 -7.24 25.72
CA GLU A 233 6.48 -6.82 24.61
C GLU A 233 7.20 -5.79 23.72
N VAL A 234 8.44 -6.13 23.31
CA VAL A 234 9.36 -5.19 22.63
C VAL A 234 9.25 -5.20 21.11
N HIS A 235 8.59 -6.19 20.53
CA HIS A 235 8.44 -6.30 19.07
C HIS A 235 7.80 -5.07 18.40
N PRO A 236 6.77 -4.39 18.94
CA PRO A 236 6.25 -3.18 18.31
C PRO A 236 7.29 -2.05 18.29
N LEU A 237 8.13 -1.95 19.32
CA LEU A 237 9.18 -0.92 19.42
C LEU A 237 10.21 -1.05 18.29
N ALA A 238 10.54 -2.27 17.86
CA ALA A 238 11.47 -2.49 16.77
C ALA A 238 10.99 -1.87 15.44
N ARG A 239 9.66 -1.83 15.22
CA ARG A 239 9.04 -1.24 14.02
C ARG A 239 8.69 0.25 14.18
N ASN A 240 8.71 0.77 15.40
CA ASN A 240 8.33 2.14 15.68
C ASN A 240 9.43 3.15 15.34
N ARG A 241 9.14 4.07 14.42
CA ARG A 241 10.07 5.15 13.99
C ARG A 241 10.36 6.20 15.06
N HIS A 242 9.63 6.16 16.17
CA HIS A 242 9.77 7.08 17.31
C HIS A 242 10.47 6.42 18.51
N THR A 243 10.92 5.17 18.39
CA THR A 243 11.67 4.49 19.45
C THR A 243 12.95 5.28 19.79
N PRO A 244 13.16 5.64 21.07
CA PRO A 244 14.36 6.35 21.51
C PRO A 244 15.67 5.59 21.19
N ALA A 245 16.77 6.32 21.01
CA ALA A 245 18.04 5.74 20.58
C ALA A 245 18.61 4.73 21.60
N ASP A 246 18.43 4.97 22.90
CA ASP A 246 18.84 4.07 23.99
C ASP A 246 18.01 2.77 23.99
N ALA A 247 16.70 2.88 23.77
CA ALA A 247 15.83 1.72 23.58
C ALA A 247 16.23 0.95 22.31
N LEU A 248 16.53 1.66 21.22
CA LEU A 248 16.99 1.04 19.98
C LEU A 248 18.32 0.28 20.16
N ALA A 249 19.24 0.85 20.94
CA ALA A 249 20.51 0.21 21.30
C ALA A 249 20.31 -1.06 22.16
N ARG A 250 19.27 -1.10 23.00
CA ARG A 250 18.86 -2.31 23.73
C ARG A 250 18.27 -3.36 22.78
N LEU A 251 17.39 -2.94 21.86
CA LEU A 251 16.80 -3.84 20.86
C LEU A 251 17.87 -4.46 19.93
N ALA A 252 18.90 -3.69 19.57
CA ALA A 252 20.02 -4.20 18.77
C ALA A 252 20.84 -5.28 19.49
N ARG A 253 20.75 -5.38 20.81
CA ARG A 253 21.42 -6.41 21.63
C ARG A 253 20.42 -7.40 22.22
N HIS A 254 19.18 -7.40 21.74
CA HIS A 254 18.12 -8.26 22.24
C HIS A 254 18.45 -9.74 21.97
N PRO A 255 18.13 -10.67 22.89
CA PRO A 255 18.41 -12.11 22.68
C PRO A 255 17.71 -12.70 21.45
N ASP A 256 16.49 -12.23 21.14
CA ASP A 256 15.76 -12.63 19.94
C ASP A 256 16.37 -12.03 18.66
N ALA A 257 16.80 -12.90 17.74
CA ALA A 257 17.35 -12.51 16.45
C ALA A 257 16.35 -11.78 15.56
N GLU A 258 15.04 -12.05 15.70
CA GLU A 258 14.01 -11.35 14.93
C GLU A 258 13.93 -9.87 15.34
N ILE A 259 13.98 -9.57 16.64
CA ILE A 259 14.07 -8.18 17.11
C ILE A 259 15.31 -7.47 16.55
N ARG A 260 16.48 -8.12 16.59
CA ARG A 260 17.72 -7.57 16.01
C ARG A 260 17.60 -7.37 14.50
N ARG A 261 16.96 -8.30 13.79
CA ARG A 261 16.72 -8.25 12.34
C ARG A 261 15.87 -7.06 11.94
N LEU A 262 14.79 -6.77 12.69
CA LEU A 262 13.91 -5.63 12.44
C LEU A 262 14.63 -4.28 12.60
N VAL A 263 15.56 -4.17 13.56
CA VAL A 263 16.27 -2.91 13.82
C VAL A 263 17.51 -2.72 12.94
N ALA A 264 18.13 -3.80 12.47
CA ALA A 264 19.42 -3.77 11.75
C ALA A 264 19.45 -2.87 10.51
N THR A 265 18.34 -2.75 9.78
CA THR A 265 18.23 -1.91 8.57
C THR A 265 17.82 -0.46 8.84
N ARG A 266 17.52 -0.08 10.09
CA ARG A 266 16.89 1.21 10.35
C ARG A 266 17.81 2.40 10.07
N PRO A 267 17.28 3.49 9.47
CA PRO A 267 18.08 4.68 9.14
C PRO A 267 18.56 5.44 10.39
N ASP A 268 17.89 5.26 11.52
CA ASP A 268 18.19 5.90 12.80
C ASP A 268 18.98 5.00 13.76
N LEU A 269 19.40 3.80 13.33
CA LEU A 269 20.27 2.94 14.12
C LEU A 269 21.66 3.58 14.26
N GLY A 270 22.12 3.66 15.51
CA GLY A 270 23.39 4.26 15.89
C GLY A 270 24.62 3.35 15.69
N PRO A 271 25.67 3.49 16.52
CA PRO A 271 26.92 2.74 16.37
C PRO A 271 26.74 1.21 16.46
N GLU A 272 25.65 0.75 17.08
CA GLU A 272 25.25 -0.66 17.17
C GLU A 272 25.17 -1.35 15.81
N ALA A 273 24.95 -0.63 14.71
CA ALA A 273 24.98 -1.19 13.37
C ALA A 273 26.34 -1.87 13.05
N ALA A 274 27.45 -1.42 13.66
CA ALA A 274 28.74 -2.07 13.51
C ALA A 274 28.81 -3.42 14.25
N GLU A 275 28.18 -3.52 15.42
CA GLU A 275 28.08 -4.77 16.20
C GLU A 275 27.22 -5.79 15.43
N LEU A 276 26.07 -5.37 14.90
CA LEU A 276 25.16 -6.23 14.16
C LEU A 276 25.75 -6.80 12.84
N ARG A 277 26.78 -6.19 12.28
CA ARG A 277 27.51 -6.76 11.13
C ARG A 277 28.29 -8.02 11.49
N GLN A 278 28.52 -8.27 12.77
CA GLN A 278 29.17 -9.46 13.33
C GLN A 278 28.17 -10.34 14.11
N ASP A 279 26.86 -10.12 13.92
CA ASP A 279 25.81 -10.88 14.62
C ASP A 279 25.91 -12.38 14.30
N PRO A 280 25.63 -13.30 15.23
CA PRO A 280 25.61 -14.73 14.90
C PRO A 280 24.55 -15.11 13.85
N ASP A 281 23.49 -14.31 13.67
CA ASP A 281 22.44 -14.54 12.68
C ASP A 281 22.79 -13.90 11.32
N GLU A 282 22.83 -14.72 10.26
CA GLU A 282 23.20 -14.28 8.91
C GLU A 282 22.25 -13.23 8.32
N ASN A 283 20.96 -13.26 8.66
CA ASN A 283 19.98 -12.29 8.18
C ASN A 283 20.19 -10.93 8.85
N VAL A 284 20.49 -10.94 10.15
CA VAL A 284 20.86 -9.74 10.89
C VAL A 284 22.13 -9.13 10.31
N GLN A 285 23.18 -9.93 10.06
CA GLN A 285 24.42 -9.46 9.42
C GLN A 285 24.14 -8.82 8.06
N MET A 286 23.40 -9.51 7.19
CA MET A 286 23.04 -9.00 5.86
C MET A 286 22.35 -7.64 5.98
N ARG A 287 21.35 -7.51 6.83
CA ARG A 287 20.62 -6.26 7.04
C ARG A 287 21.49 -5.14 7.57
N ALA A 288 22.37 -5.44 8.51
CA ALA A 288 23.30 -4.48 9.07
C ALA A 288 24.31 -3.97 8.03
N ARG A 289 24.68 -4.78 7.02
CA ARG A 289 25.52 -4.33 5.89
C ARG A 289 24.80 -3.34 4.95
N LEU A 290 23.47 -3.40 4.86
CA LEU A 290 22.68 -2.47 4.06
C LEU A 290 22.51 -1.10 4.72
N GLN A 291 22.55 -1.04 6.06
CA GLN A 291 22.25 0.15 6.85
C GLN A 291 23.07 1.41 6.45
N PRO A 292 24.38 1.32 6.14
CA PRO A 292 25.15 2.47 5.67
C PRO A 292 24.62 3.12 4.39
N SER A 293 23.85 2.40 3.58
CA SER A 293 23.21 2.94 2.36
C SER A 293 21.79 3.44 2.61
N ILE A 294 21.27 3.33 3.85
CA ILE A 294 19.91 3.72 4.22
C ILE A 294 20.00 4.92 5.18
N ARG A 295 19.67 6.11 4.68
CA ARG A 295 19.72 7.39 5.40
C ARG A 295 18.33 7.96 5.65
N THR A 296 17.35 7.57 4.85
CA THR A 296 15.97 8.05 4.98
C THR A 296 14.99 6.90 5.16
N TRP A 297 13.81 7.21 5.70
CA TRP A 297 12.72 6.25 5.80
C TRP A 297 12.16 5.83 4.44
N ALA A 298 12.32 6.66 3.40
CA ALA A 298 11.95 6.30 2.03
C ALA A 298 12.86 5.19 1.49
N GLU A 299 14.17 5.34 1.69
CA GLU A 299 15.19 4.35 1.32
C GLU A 299 14.98 3.05 2.12
N PHE A 300 14.72 3.15 3.42
CA PHE A 300 14.37 2.02 4.27
C PHE A 300 13.18 1.24 3.69
N GLN A 301 12.10 1.93 3.32
CA GLN A 301 10.92 1.29 2.73
C GLN A 301 11.22 0.62 1.39
N ALA A 302 12.05 1.24 0.54
CA ALA A 302 12.48 0.66 -0.72
C ALA A 302 13.27 -0.65 -0.51
N VAL A 303 14.17 -0.68 0.49
CA VAL A 303 14.91 -1.88 0.87
C VAL A 303 13.97 -2.94 1.46
N GLN A 304 13.09 -2.58 2.39
CA GLN A 304 12.15 -3.54 3.01
C GLN A 304 11.31 -4.25 1.95
N LYS A 305 10.82 -3.55 0.92
CA LYS A 305 10.07 -4.14 -0.21
C LYS A 305 10.82 -5.25 -0.96
N VAL A 306 12.14 -5.34 -0.82
CA VAL A 306 12.95 -6.44 -1.35
C VAL A 306 13.24 -7.49 -0.28
N VAL A 307 13.62 -7.10 0.94
CA VAL A 307 14.10 -8.04 1.97
C VAL A 307 13.01 -8.72 2.81
N ASP A 308 11.89 -8.05 3.08
CA ASP A 308 10.77 -8.56 3.89
C ASP A 308 9.66 -9.17 3.03
N HIS A 309 9.77 -8.99 1.71
CA HIS A 309 8.68 -9.17 0.77
C HIS A 309 9.10 -10.16 -0.32
N GLY A 310 9.41 -11.41 0.04
CA GLY A 310 9.55 -12.54 -0.91
C GLY A 310 8.21 -12.88 -1.59
N PRO A 311 8.16 -13.77 -2.61
CA PRO A 311 6.95 -14.05 -3.41
C PRO A 311 5.70 -14.44 -2.59
N ASP A 312 5.89 -15.00 -1.39
CA ASP A 312 4.80 -15.47 -0.52
C ASP A 312 4.27 -14.43 0.49
N CYS A 313 4.86 -13.22 0.62
CA CYS A 313 4.28 -12.23 1.54
C CYS A 313 2.89 -11.77 1.06
N THR A 314 1.96 -11.57 2.00
CA THR A 314 0.61 -11.03 1.76
C THR A 314 0.50 -9.55 2.12
N CYS A 315 1.61 -8.94 2.55
CA CYS A 315 1.67 -7.58 3.03
C CYS A 315 1.52 -6.55 1.87
N PRO A 316 0.64 -5.53 2.02
CA PRO A 316 0.29 -4.63 0.93
C PRO A 316 1.50 -3.82 0.45
N ILE A 317 1.86 -3.93 -0.82
CA ILE A 317 2.88 -3.07 -1.43
C ILE A 317 2.18 -1.79 -1.87
N THR A 318 2.30 -0.73 -1.06
CA THR A 318 1.75 0.59 -1.36
C THR A 318 2.80 1.48 -2.05
N GLN A 319 2.32 2.42 -2.87
CA GLN A 319 3.18 3.46 -3.44
C GLN A 319 3.82 4.27 -2.30
N PRO A 320 5.15 4.46 -2.28
CA PRO A 320 5.77 5.15 -1.15
C PRO A 320 5.32 6.63 -1.14
N ALA A 321 5.10 7.17 0.05
CA ALA A 321 4.69 8.59 0.21
C ALA A 321 5.81 9.58 -0.17
N THR A 322 7.05 9.11 -0.19
CA THR A 322 8.24 9.80 -0.71
C THR A 322 9.10 8.75 -1.38
N GLU A 323 9.54 9.02 -2.59
CA GLU A 323 10.47 8.15 -3.30
C GLU A 323 11.92 8.55 -3.01
N PRO A 324 12.85 7.59 -2.86
CA PRO A 324 14.28 7.88 -2.86
C PRO A 324 14.73 8.64 -4.12
N SER A 325 15.84 9.37 -4.02
CA SER A 325 16.36 10.10 -5.17
C SER A 325 16.84 9.14 -6.29
N PRO A 326 16.75 9.55 -7.57
CA PRO A 326 17.36 8.81 -8.68
C PRO A 326 18.84 8.46 -8.46
N ASN A 327 19.60 9.39 -7.86
CA ASN A 327 21.02 9.19 -7.58
C ASN A 327 21.26 8.11 -6.52
N TRP A 328 20.34 7.96 -5.56
CA TRP A 328 20.41 6.88 -4.58
C TRP A 328 20.22 5.52 -5.27
N TYR A 329 19.22 5.38 -6.15
CA TYR A 329 19.05 4.14 -6.93
C TYR A 329 20.25 3.83 -7.83
N ALA A 330 20.87 4.84 -8.44
CA ALA A 330 22.11 4.65 -9.20
C ALA A 330 23.28 4.18 -8.31
N THR A 331 23.37 4.70 -7.08
CA THR A 331 24.35 4.23 -6.08
C THR A 331 24.07 2.78 -5.68
N CYS A 332 22.80 2.41 -5.51
CA CYS A 332 22.39 1.03 -5.22
C CYS A 332 22.74 0.06 -6.38
N ALA A 333 22.59 0.50 -7.63
CA ALA A 333 22.96 -0.30 -8.81
C ALA A 333 24.46 -0.65 -8.85
N ALA A 334 25.32 0.22 -8.32
CA ALA A 334 26.76 0.02 -8.25
C ALA A 334 27.24 -0.64 -6.94
N SER A 335 26.32 -1.09 -6.08
CA SER A 335 26.67 -1.65 -4.77
C SER A 335 27.18 -3.08 -4.87
N GLU A 336 28.15 -3.44 -4.01
CA GLU A 336 28.57 -4.83 -3.82
C GLU A 336 27.49 -5.70 -3.17
N GLU A 337 26.52 -5.10 -2.47
CA GLU A 337 25.43 -5.82 -1.83
C GLU A 337 24.34 -6.19 -2.85
N PRO A 338 24.08 -7.49 -3.13
CA PRO A 338 23.10 -7.91 -4.14
C PRO A 338 21.69 -7.38 -3.86
N VAL A 339 21.32 -7.25 -2.58
CA VAL A 339 20.02 -6.69 -2.18
C VAL A 339 19.85 -5.26 -2.68
N LEU A 340 20.88 -4.40 -2.62
CA LEU A 340 20.79 -3.03 -3.12
C LEU A 340 20.70 -3.01 -4.64
N ARG A 341 21.41 -3.90 -5.34
CA ARG A 341 21.27 -4.08 -6.79
C ARG A 341 19.84 -4.51 -7.17
N ARG A 342 19.21 -5.41 -6.41
CA ARG A 342 17.80 -5.82 -6.59
C ARG A 342 16.82 -4.66 -6.36
N VAL A 343 17.08 -3.80 -5.37
CA VAL A 343 16.31 -2.57 -5.14
C VAL A 343 16.39 -1.65 -6.35
N ALA A 344 17.61 -1.42 -6.86
CA ALA A 344 17.81 -0.60 -8.07
C ALA A 344 17.08 -1.21 -9.28
N ALA A 345 17.24 -2.50 -9.53
CA ALA A 345 16.59 -3.23 -10.62
C ALA A 345 15.05 -3.27 -10.53
N SER A 346 14.47 -2.86 -9.39
CA SER A 346 13.02 -2.74 -9.22
C SER A 346 12.49 -1.33 -9.54
N TRP A 347 13.37 -0.39 -9.86
CA TRP A 347 13.02 1.00 -10.12
C TRP A 347 13.04 1.33 -11.63
N PRO A 348 11.88 1.64 -12.25
CA PRO A 348 11.80 1.89 -13.70
C PRO A 348 12.54 3.15 -14.19
N GLY A 349 12.96 4.04 -13.28
CA GLY A 349 13.62 5.30 -13.62
C GLY A 349 15.14 5.19 -13.83
N LEU A 350 15.73 3.99 -13.75
CA LEU A 350 17.16 3.79 -14.01
C LEU A 350 17.54 4.17 -15.45
N SER A 351 18.79 4.62 -15.62
CA SER A 351 19.33 4.87 -16.96
C SER A 351 19.48 3.56 -17.74
N ALA A 352 19.34 3.64 -19.06
CA ALA A 352 19.54 2.50 -19.97
C ALA A 352 20.86 1.77 -19.73
N GLU A 353 21.94 2.52 -19.50
CA GLU A 353 23.29 1.98 -19.22
C GLU A 353 23.34 1.14 -17.94
N LEU A 354 22.71 1.61 -16.87
CA LEU A 354 22.63 0.86 -15.60
C LEU A 354 21.74 -0.36 -15.74
N VAL A 355 20.64 -0.27 -16.49
CA VAL A 355 19.77 -1.42 -16.78
C VAL A 355 20.51 -2.48 -17.60
N GLU A 356 21.27 -2.08 -18.63
CA GLU A 356 22.08 -3.00 -19.43
C GLU A 356 23.17 -3.68 -18.58
N THR A 357 23.78 -2.95 -17.64
CA THR A 357 24.77 -3.50 -16.70
C THR A 357 24.12 -4.52 -15.75
N LEU A 358 22.99 -4.18 -15.12
CA LEU A 358 22.27 -5.07 -14.20
C LEU A 358 21.63 -6.28 -14.90
N ALA A 359 21.39 -6.20 -16.22
CA ALA A 359 20.90 -7.34 -17.00
C ALA A 359 21.99 -8.40 -17.26
N GLN A 360 23.25 -8.12 -16.92
CA GLN A 360 24.38 -9.04 -16.97
C GLN A 360 24.89 -9.40 -15.57
N ASP A 361 24.11 -9.08 -14.54
CA ASP A 361 24.45 -9.29 -13.15
C ASP A 361 24.58 -10.78 -12.81
N ASP A 362 25.46 -11.09 -11.85
CA ASP A 362 25.70 -12.45 -11.37
C ASP A 362 24.57 -12.96 -10.45
N ASP A 363 23.79 -12.06 -9.87
CA ASP A 363 22.59 -12.35 -9.11
C ASP A 363 21.38 -12.51 -10.06
N GLU A 364 20.83 -13.73 -10.13
CA GLU A 364 19.72 -14.07 -11.02
C GLU A 364 18.48 -13.18 -10.79
N GLU A 365 18.21 -12.78 -9.55
CA GLU A 365 17.07 -11.93 -9.24
C GLU A 365 17.27 -10.49 -9.74
N VAL A 366 18.51 -9.97 -9.67
CA VAL A 366 18.87 -8.66 -10.26
C VAL A 366 18.64 -8.69 -11.77
N LEU A 367 19.16 -9.73 -12.45
CA LEU A 367 19.02 -9.90 -13.88
C LEU A 367 17.54 -9.93 -14.30
N ILE A 368 16.73 -10.77 -13.67
CA ILE A 368 15.30 -10.90 -13.98
C ILE A 368 14.58 -9.55 -13.82
N ARG A 369 14.83 -8.86 -12.70
CA ARG A 369 14.20 -7.55 -12.42
C ARG A 369 14.63 -6.50 -13.44
N ALA A 370 15.91 -6.43 -13.79
CA ALA A 370 16.45 -5.51 -14.78
C ALA A 370 15.81 -5.71 -16.17
N VAL A 371 15.68 -6.96 -16.61
CA VAL A 371 15.02 -7.30 -17.89
C VAL A 371 13.54 -6.91 -17.89
N LEU A 372 12.85 -7.01 -16.75
CA LEU A 372 11.43 -6.64 -16.63
C LEU A 372 11.22 -5.12 -16.74
N ILE A 373 12.12 -4.31 -16.16
CA ILE A 373 12.04 -2.84 -16.23
C ILE A 373 12.59 -2.27 -17.53
N ALA A 374 13.41 -3.02 -18.26
CA ALA A 374 13.92 -2.61 -19.57
C ALA A 374 12.79 -2.28 -20.55
N SER A 375 12.95 -1.21 -21.32
CA SER A 375 12.11 -0.87 -22.45
C SER A 375 12.14 -1.96 -23.53
N HIS A 376 11.18 -1.93 -24.44
CA HIS A 376 11.14 -2.90 -25.54
C HIS A 376 12.42 -2.87 -26.40
N ALA A 377 12.99 -1.69 -26.63
CA ALA A 377 14.22 -1.52 -27.40
C ALA A 377 15.45 -2.09 -26.67
N GLU A 378 15.52 -1.93 -25.35
CA GLU A 378 16.59 -2.50 -24.52
C GLU A 378 16.49 -4.03 -24.44
N ARG A 379 15.28 -4.58 -24.21
CA ARG A 379 15.08 -6.05 -24.23
C ARG A 379 15.51 -6.69 -25.53
N GLN A 380 15.25 -6.05 -26.67
CA GLN A 380 15.68 -6.56 -27.97
C GLN A 380 17.21 -6.58 -28.14
N ARG A 381 17.96 -5.70 -27.45
CA ARG A 381 19.43 -5.74 -27.44
C ARG A 381 19.95 -6.82 -26.50
N LEU A 382 19.36 -6.93 -25.30
CA LEU A 382 19.73 -7.92 -24.29
C LEU A 382 19.53 -9.35 -24.76
N LEU A 383 18.49 -9.62 -25.57
CA LEU A 383 18.27 -10.95 -26.16
C LEU A 383 19.23 -11.29 -27.32
N ARG A 384 20.06 -10.34 -27.77
CA ARG A 384 21.03 -10.53 -28.86
C ARG A 384 22.48 -10.64 -28.39
N SER A 385 22.76 -10.27 -27.14
CA SER A 385 24.04 -10.47 -26.42
C SER A 385 24.01 -11.77 -25.65
#